data_AF-A0A353NPU7-F1
#
_entry.id   AF-A0A353NPU7-F1
#
_cell.length_a   1.000
_cell.length_b   1.000
_cell.length_c   1.000
_cell.angle_alpha   90.00
_cell.angle_beta   90.00
_cell.angle_gamma   90.00
#
_symmetry.space_group_name_H-M   'P 1'
#
loop_
_entity.id
_entity.type
_entity.pdbx_description
1 polymer ?
#
loop_
_entity_poly.entity_id
_entity_poly.type
_entity_poly.pdbx_seq_one_letter_code
_entity_poly.pdbx_strand_id
1 'polypeptide(L)'
;QMEQRADEIGFSVREVVTLASIVEREAKLEEERSRIAAVFLNRLNEEKRLESCATVQYILGKQKEELTNKDLQNPSPYNTYLHMGLPPGPIANPGLSS
;
A
#
# COMPACT_ATOMS: atom_id res chain seq x y z
N GLN A 1 18.56 -10.00 -1.60
CA GLN A 1 18.38 -8.75 -2.37
C GLN A 1 17.25 -7.89 -1.82
N MET A 2 16.03 -8.43 -1.58
CA MET A 2 14.97 -7.67 -0.87
C MET A 2 15.31 -7.40 0.61
N GLU A 3 15.91 -8.36 1.32
CA GLU A 3 16.28 -8.23 2.74
C GLU A 3 17.26 -7.08 3.00
N GLN A 4 18.30 -6.93 2.16
CA GLN A 4 19.27 -5.84 2.28
C GLN A 4 18.65 -4.45 2.09
N ARG A 5 17.70 -4.31 1.16
CA ARG A 5 16.98 -3.05 0.96
C ARG A 5 16.00 -2.78 2.10
N ALA A 6 15.35 -3.81 2.64
CA ALA A 6 14.45 -3.69 3.79
C ALA A 6 15.17 -3.12 5.03
N ASP A 7 16.38 -3.62 5.29
CA ASP A 7 17.22 -3.16 6.40
C ASP A 7 17.68 -1.70 6.22
N GLU A 8 17.93 -1.25 5.00
CA GLU A 8 18.35 0.14 4.69
C GLU A 8 17.25 1.18 4.96
N ILE A 9 15.97 0.82 4.82
CA ILE A 9 14.82 1.69 5.13
C ILE A 9 14.23 1.43 6.52
N GLY A 10 14.78 0.49 7.29
CA GLY A 10 14.31 0.15 8.63
C GLY A 10 12.99 -0.62 8.68
N PHE A 11 12.65 -1.36 7.61
CA PHE A 11 11.41 -2.12 7.47
C PHE A 11 11.69 -3.62 7.61
N SER A 12 10.77 -4.34 8.23
CA SER A 12 10.77 -5.81 8.17
C SER A 12 10.40 -6.29 6.76
N VAL A 13 10.80 -7.53 6.42
CA VAL A 13 10.43 -8.17 5.14
C VAL A 13 8.91 -8.15 4.92
N ARG A 14 8.12 -8.34 5.98
CA ARG A 14 6.65 -8.30 5.91
C ARG A 14 6.14 -6.91 5.53
N GLU A 15 6.75 -5.86 6.07
CA GLU A 15 6.38 -4.48 5.75
C GLU A 15 6.76 -4.11 4.32
N VAL A 16 7.92 -4.57 3.85
CA VAL A 16 8.33 -4.41 2.44
C VAL A 16 7.35 -5.11 1.51
N VAL A 17 6.99 -6.36 1.78
CA VAL A 17 6.01 -7.10 0.96
C VAL A 17 4.63 -6.44 1.03
N THR A 18 4.25 -5.90 2.19
CA THR A 18 3.00 -5.17 2.35
C THR A 18 2.99 -3.92 1.48
N LEU A 19 4.03 -3.10 1.55
CA LEU A 19 4.16 -1.90 0.73
C LEU A 19 4.16 -2.23 -0.77
N ALA A 20 4.96 -3.22 -1.19
CA ALA A 20 5.02 -3.68 -2.57
C ALA A 20 3.64 -4.14 -3.08
N SER A 21 2.87 -4.84 -2.25
CA SER A 21 1.52 -5.28 -2.61
C SER A 21 0.53 -4.11 -2.81
N ILE A 22 0.73 -3.00 -2.10
CA ILE A 22 -0.08 -1.78 -2.27
C ILE A 22 0.33 -1.08 -3.56
N VAL A 23 1.64 -0.90 -3.79
CA VAL A 23 2.20 -0.28 -5.01
C VAL A 23 1.76 -1.03 -6.26
N GLU A 24 1.86 -2.36 -6.27
CA GLU A 24 1.43 -3.23 -7.38
C GLU A 24 -0.04 -3.00 -7.77
N ARG A 25 -0.90 -2.77 -6.77
CA ARG A 25 -2.34 -2.60 -6.98
C ARG A 25 -2.75 -1.18 -7.33
N GLU A 26 -1.94 -0.20 -6.95
CA GLU A 26 -2.17 1.22 -7.24
C GLU A 26 -1.63 1.61 -8.62
N ALA A 27 -0.49 1.05 -9.01
CA ALA A 27 0.16 1.34 -10.29
C ALA A 27 -0.61 0.72 -11.46
N LYS A 28 -0.91 1.51 -12.49
CA LYS A 28 -1.46 1.01 -13.75
C LYS A 28 -0.36 0.62 -14.72
N LEU A 29 0.76 1.32 -14.66
CA LEU A 29 1.95 1.09 -15.48
C LEU A 29 3.16 0.75 -14.59
N GLU A 30 4.08 -0.05 -15.12
CA GLU A 30 5.28 -0.47 -14.38
C GLU A 30 6.18 0.73 -14.02
N GLU A 31 6.30 1.70 -14.90
CA GLU A 31 7.07 2.93 -14.70
C GLU A 31 6.55 3.80 -13.54
N GLU A 32 5.25 3.73 -13.21
CA GLU A 32 4.65 4.49 -12.12
C GLU A 32 5.01 3.93 -10.73
N ARG A 33 5.37 2.64 -10.66
CA ARG A 33 5.61 1.92 -9.39
C ARG A 33 6.66 2.61 -8.53
N SER A 34 7.78 3.00 -9.14
CA SER A 34 8.88 3.67 -8.45
C SER A 34 8.45 5.00 -7.80
N ARG A 35 7.63 5.78 -8.51
CA ARG A 35 7.10 7.06 -8.03
C ARG A 35 6.06 6.86 -6.94
N ILE A 36 5.15 5.90 -7.10
CA ILE A 36 4.13 5.57 -6.10
C ILE A 36 4.79 5.06 -4.81
N ALA A 37 5.78 4.17 -4.93
CA ALA A 37 6.56 3.68 -3.80
C ALA A 37 7.24 4.83 -3.04
N ALA A 38 7.88 5.76 -3.76
CA ALA A 38 8.50 6.94 -3.14
C ALA A 38 7.48 7.81 -2.38
N VAL A 39 6.28 8.02 -2.93
CA VAL A 39 5.22 8.78 -2.24
C VAL A 39 4.80 8.08 -0.95
N PHE A 40 4.58 6.76 -0.96
CA PHE A 40 4.19 6.03 0.23
C PHE A 40 5.30 6.00 1.28
N LEU A 41 6.56 5.81 0.89
CA LEU A 41 7.69 5.88 1.81
C LEU A 41 7.80 7.25 2.48
N ASN A 42 7.65 8.33 1.70
CA ASN A 42 7.64 9.68 2.26
C ASN A 42 6.48 9.89 3.25
N ARG A 43 5.28 9.39 2.93
CA ARG A 43 4.14 9.45 3.85
C ARG A 43 4.41 8.68 5.14
N LEU A 44 5.02 7.50 5.07
CA LEU A 44 5.36 6.70 6.26
C LEU A 44 6.41 7.41 7.13
N ASN A 45 7.43 8.00 6.51
CA ASN A 45 8.47 8.76 7.22
C ASN A 45 7.91 10.03 7.90
N GLU A 46 6.85 10.61 7.35
CA GLU A 46 6.17 11.78 7.92
C GLU A 46 4.98 11.41 8.83
N GLU A 47 4.83 10.12 9.20
CA GLU A 47 3.73 9.60 10.01
C GLU A 47 2.33 9.93 9.45
N LYS A 48 2.22 10.05 8.12
CA LYS A 48 0.97 10.32 7.41
C LYS A 48 0.25 9.03 7.03
N ARG A 49 -1.07 9.15 6.84
CA ARG A 49 -1.91 8.10 6.27
C ARG A 49 -1.53 7.84 4.80
N LEU A 50 -1.57 6.58 4.37
CA LEU A 50 -1.28 6.24 2.98
C LEU A 50 -2.42 6.63 2.04
N GLU A 51 -3.67 6.57 2.51
CA GLU A 51 -4.87 6.93 1.73
C GLU A 51 -4.92 6.25 0.36
N SER A 52 -4.56 4.97 0.31
CA SER A 52 -4.51 4.19 -0.95
C SER A 52 -5.87 3.59 -1.25
N CYS A 53 -6.37 3.85 -2.46
CA CYS A 53 -7.62 3.29 -2.94
C CYS A 53 -7.53 1.76 -3.10
N ALA A 54 -6.33 1.22 -3.40
CA ALA A 54 -6.10 -0.21 -3.48
C ALA A 54 -6.45 -0.95 -2.17
N THR A 55 -6.17 -0.34 -1.02
CA THR A 55 -6.49 -0.95 0.29
C THR A 55 -7.99 -1.00 0.54
N VAL A 56 -8.75 0.01 0.11
CA VAL A 56 -10.22 0.01 0.19
C VAL A 56 -10.82 -1.02 -0.77
N GLN A 57 -10.31 -1.11 -1.99
CA GLN A 57 -10.75 -2.12 -2.96
C GLN A 57 -10.47 -3.55 -2.48
N TYR A 58 -9.37 -3.76 -1.77
CA TYR A 58 -9.08 -5.04 -1.10
C TYR A 58 -10.16 -5.38 -0.06
N ILE A 59 -10.52 -4.43 0.80
CA ILE A 59 -11.59 -4.62 1.81
C ILE A 59 -12.92 -4.97 1.16
N LEU A 60 -13.24 -4.32 0.03
CA LEU A 60 -14.48 -4.57 -0.71
C LEU A 60 -14.47 -5.89 -1.49
N GLY A 61 -13.30 -6.54 -1.65
CA GLY A 61 -13.13 -7.76 -2.42
C GLY A 61 -13.41 -7.60 -3.93
N LYS A 62 -13.48 -6.36 -4.44
CA LYS A 62 -13.77 -6.07 -5.85
C LYS A 62 -13.16 -4.75 -6.27
N GLN A 63 -12.80 -4.66 -7.56
CA GLN A 63 -12.43 -3.39 -8.17
C GLN A 63 -13.69 -2.61 -8.54
N LYS A 64 -13.70 -1.33 -8.23
CA LYS A 64 -14.75 -0.37 -8.62
C LYS A 64 -14.08 0.73 -9.42
N GLU A 65 -14.76 1.24 -10.44
CA GLU A 65 -14.29 2.41 -11.20
C GLU A 65 -14.21 3.64 -10.29
N GLU A 66 -15.21 3.81 -9.41
CA GLU A 66 -15.25 4.89 -8.45
C GLU A 66 -15.53 4.38 -7.03
N LEU A 67 -14.75 4.85 -6.06
CA LEU A 67 -15.00 4.66 -4.64
C LEU A 67 -15.87 5.78 -4.11
N THR A 68 -16.91 5.42 -3.35
CA THR A 68 -17.79 6.39 -2.71
C THR A 68 -17.23 6.82 -1.35
N ASN A 69 -17.64 7.97 -0.84
CA ASN A 69 -17.31 8.40 0.53
C ASN A 69 -17.69 7.38 1.61
N LYS A 70 -18.71 6.55 1.36
CA LYS A 70 -19.10 5.46 2.27
C LYS A 70 -18.08 4.32 2.25
N ASP A 71 -17.53 4.00 1.08
CA ASP A 71 -16.50 2.96 0.95
C ASP A 71 -15.21 3.37 1.70
N LEU A 72 -14.82 4.64 1.59
CA LEU A 72 -13.63 5.20 2.26
C LEU A 72 -13.74 5.18 3.80
N GLN A 73 -14.95 5.07 4.35
CA GLN A 73 -15.22 5.03 5.79
C GLN A 73 -15.38 3.61 6.34
N ASN A 74 -15.05 2.57 5.57
CA ASN A 74 -15.12 1.19 6.05
C ASN A 74 -14.16 0.97 7.25
N PRO A 75 -14.62 0.50 8.42
CA PRO A 75 -13.84 0.43 9.66
C PRO A 75 -12.86 -0.76 9.73
N SER A 76 -12.28 -1.16 8.62
CA SER A 76 -11.32 -2.26 8.55
C SER A 76 -9.90 -1.81 8.94
N PRO A 77 -9.11 -2.66 9.63
CA PRO A 77 -7.70 -2.36 9.95
C PRO A 77 -6.83 -2.21 8.69
N TYR A 78 -7.31 -2.66 7.52
CA TYR A 78 -6.65 -2.44 6.24
C TYR A 78 -6.91 -1.05 5.65
N ASN A 79 -7.83 -0.27 6.20
CA ASN A 79 -8.25 1.00 5.60
C ASN A 79 -7.24 2.10 5.91
N THR A 80 -6.36 2.36 4.95
CA THR A 80 -5.31 3.39 5.08
C THR A 80 -5.83 4.83 5.00
N TYR A 81 -7.13 5.06 4.81
CA TYR A 81 -7.76 6.38 5.02
C TYR A 81 -8.09 6.65 6.49
N LEU A 82 -8.24 5.60 7.29
CA LEU A 82 -8.60 5.69 8.72
C LEU A 82 -7.39 5.47 9.63
N HIS A 83 -6.49 4.57 9.22
CA HIS A 83 -5.31 4.18 10.00
C HIS A 83 -4.02 4.72 9.39
N MET A 84 -3.09 5.15 10.25
CA MET A 84 -1.73 5.55 9.86
C MET A 84 -0.83 4.32 9.74
N GLY A 85 0.26 4.44 8.98
CA GLY A 85 1.20 3.35 8.76
C GLY A 85 0.73 2.33 7.72
N LEU A 86 1.40 1.17 7.72
CA LEU A 86 1.05 0.05 6.85
C LEU A 86 -0.14 -0.74 7.42
N PRO A 87 -0.97 -1.36 6.55
CA PRO A 87 -2.00 -2.28 7.00
C PRO A 87 -1.36 -3.55 7.64
N PRO A 88 -2.15 -4.40 8.33
CA PRO A 88 -1.63 -5.58 9.03
C PRO A 88 -0.89 -6.59 8.14
N GLY A 89 -1.05 -6.53 6.82
CA GLY A 89 -0.35 -7.39 5.88
C GLY A 89 -0.61 -7.00 4.43
N PRO A 90 -0.04 -7.76 3.48
CA PRO A 90 -0.18 -7.49 2.07
C PRO A 90 -1.62 -7.66 1.58
N ILE A 91 -1.98 -6.90 0.55
CA ILE A 91 -3.31 -6.92 -0.09
C ILE A 91 -3.31 -7.66 -1.44
N ALA A 92 -2.15 -8.13 -1.88
CA ALA A 92 -1.93 -8.87 -3.11
C ALA A 92 -0.66 -9.72 -2.99
N ASN A 93 -0.40 -10.57 -3.99
CA ASN A 93 0.88 -11.25 -4.16
C ASN A 93 1.75 -10.43 -5.13
N PRO A 94 2.63 -9.53 -4.64
CA PRO A 94 3.43 -8.68 -5.53
C PRO A 94 4.43 -9.51 -6.33
N GLY A 95 4.60 -9.15 -7.60
CA GLY A 95 5.67 -9.70 -8.44
C GLY A 95 7.04 -9.18 -8.00
N LEU A 96 8.11 -9.80 -8.53
CA LEU A 96 9.50 -9.41 -8.22
C LEU A 96 9.86 -7.97 -8.64
N SER A 97 9.06 -7.35 -9.52
CA SER A 97 9.25 -5.99 -10.00
C SER A 97 8.59 -4.90 -9.12
N SER A 98 8.05 -5.28 -7.97
CA SER A 98 7.38 -4.39 -7.01
C SER A 98 8.14 -4.23 -5.70
#